data_AF-A0AAD9KZ18-F1
#
_entry.id   AF-A0AAD9KZ18-F1
#
_cell.length_a   1.000
_cell.length_b   1.000
_cell.length_c   1.000
_cell.angle_alpha   90.00
_cell.angle_beta   90.00
_cell.angle_gamma   90.00
#
_symmetry.space_group_name_H-M   'P 1'
#
loop_
_entity.id
_entity.type
_entity.pdbx_description
1 polymer ?
#
loop_
_entity_poly.entity_id
_entity_poly.type
_entity_poly.pdbx_seq_one_letter_code
_entity_poly.pdbx_strand_id
1 'polypeptide(L)'
;MFLTEQLAGLREPEAPSFKRYFYLLENLAYVKSFNICLELESNQEIFCKLFKLLFSIINEKHTAKVSSFMLDIMCPLITEADAVSQEMLDVILVNIIEPQKVSCKPTIL
;
A
#
# COMPACT_ATOMS: atom_id res chain seq x y z
N MET A 1 -0.95 0.36 12.84
CA MET A 1 -1.98 -0.65 13.22
C MET A 1 -1.32 -1.99 13.04
N PHE A 2 -1.43 -2.86 14.03
CA PHE A 2 -0.72 -4.14 14.07
C PHE A 2 -0.82 -4.93 12.76
N LEU A 3 -2.03 -5.08 12.18
CA LEU A 3 -2.24 -5.83 10.94
C LEU A 3 -1.51 -5.24 9.74
N THR A 4 -1.53 -3.91 9.58
CA THR A 4 -0.75 -3.22 8.55
C THR A 4 0.72 -3.57 8.68
N GLU A 5 1.30 -3.43 9.88
CA GLU A 5 2.72 -3.70 10.12
C GLU A 5 3.12 -5.16 9.80
N GLN A 6 2.22 -6.12 10.01
CA GLN A 6 2.47 -7.52 9.64
C GLN A 6 2.63 -7.71 8.12
N LEU A 7 1.99 -6.89 7.28
CA LEU A 7 2.10 -7.00 5.82
C LEU A 7 3.51 -6.65 5.32
N ALA A 8 4.37 -6.02 6.15
CA ALA A 8 5.78 -5.79 5.81
C ALA A 8 6.55 -7.08 5.50
N GLY A 9 6.12 -8.21 6.09
CA GLY A 9 6.69 -9.54 5.84
C GLY A 9 6.48 -10.09 4.43
N LEU A 10 5.69 -9.39 3.59
CA LEU A 10 5.53 -9.70 2.17
C LEU A 10 6.67 -9.16 1.31
N ARG A 11 7.58 -8.32 1.83
CA ARG A 11 8.64 -7.70 1.01
C ARG A 11 9.49 -8.73 0.24
N GLU A 12 9.73 -9.90 0.83
CA GLU A 12 10.59 -10.95 0.29
C GLU A 12 9.78 -12.21 -0.04
N PRO A 13 9.36 -12.41 -1.31
CA PRO A 13 8.61 -13.60 -1.74
C PRO A 13 9.30 -14.95 -1.47
N GLU A 14 10.63 -14.95 -1.36
CA GLU A 14 11.46 -16.14 -1.14
C GLU A 14 11.64 -16.47 0.36
N ALA A 15 11.21 -15.59 1.26
CA ALA A 15 11.38 -15.79 2.69
C ALA A 15 10.54 -16.99 3.19
N PRO A 16 11.04 -17.85 4.08
CA PRO A 16 10.29 -18.99 4.61
C PRO A 16 8.96 -18.60 5.28
N SER A 17 8.89 -17.38 5.84
CA SER A 17 7.71 -16.83 6.47
C SER A 17 6.68 -16.24 5.50
N PHE A 18 7.01 -16.07 4.20
CA PHE A 18 6.15 -15.40 3.23
C PHE A 18 4.74 -16.00 3.17
N LYS A 19 4.64 -17.34 3.21
CA LYS A 19 3.35 -18.05 3.16
C LYS A 19 2.39 -17.61 4.27
N ARG A 20 2.89 -17.30 5.47
CA ARG A 20 2.08 -16.81 6.59
C ARG A 20 1.50 -15.43 6.30
N TYR A 21 2.32 -14.52 5.80
CA TYR A 21 1.90 -13.15 5.48
C TYR A 21 1.00 -13.11 4.24
N PHE A 22 1.26 -13.98 3.27
CA PHE A 22 0.39 -14.16 2.11
C PHE A 22 -1.01 -14.61 2.51
N TYR A 23 -1.11 -15.60 3.41
CA TYR A 23 -2.41 -16.05 3.93
C TYR A 23 -3.15 -14.94 4.69
N LEU A 24 -2.41 -14.10 5.44
CA LEU A 24 -2.99 -12.92 6.07
C LEU A 24 -3.54 -11.94 5.03
N LEU A 25 -2.76 -11.58 4.02
CA LEU A 25 -3.20 -10.69 2.93
C LEU A 25 -4.44 -11.23 2.22
N GLU A 26 -4.42 -12.52 1.84
CA GLU A 26 -5.52 -13.20 1.15
C GLU A 26 -6.81 -13.14 1.98
N ASN A 27 -6.74 -13.42 3.29
CA ASN A 27 -7.92 -13.32 4.16
C ASN A 27 -8.43 -11.89 4.32
N LEU A 28 -7.53 -10.90 4.46
CA LEU A 28 -7.92 -9.50 4.60
C LEU A 28 -8.62 -8.98 3.33
N ALA A 29 -8.13 -9.38 2.16
CA ALA A 29 -8.75 -9.07 0.87
C ALA A 29 -10.10 -9.79 0.71
N TYR A 30 -10.16 -11.09 1.00
CA TYR A 30 -11.38 -11.90 0.85
C TYR A 30 -12.53 -11.43 1.74
N VAL A 31 -12.24 -11.20 3.03
CA VAL A 31 -13.24 -10.75 4.02
C VAL A 31 -13.48 -9.24 3.92
N LYS A 32 -12.67 -8.52 3.14
CA LYS A 32 -12.69 -7.05 3.03
C LYS A 32 -12.59 -6.35 4.40
N SER A 33 -11.81 -6.91 5.31
CA SER A 33 -11.77 -6.45 6.71
C SER A 33 -11.29 -5.01 6.87
N PHE A 34 -10.50 -4.50 5.92
CA PHE A 34 -10.07 -3.11 5.92
C PHE A 34 -11.20 -2.11 5.62
N ASN A 35 -12.32 -2.52 5.00
CA ASN A 35 -13.44 -1.62 4.73
C ASN A 35 -14.07 -1.09 6.02
N ILE A 36 -13.98 -1.81 7.13
CA ILE A 36 -14.42 -1.34 8.46
C ILE A 36 -13.72 -0.03 8.84
N CYS A 37 -12.49 0.19 8.35
CA CYS A 37 -11.76 1.41 8.65
C CYS A 37 -12.39 2.65 8.00
N LEU A 38 -13.24 2.53 6.97
CA LEU A 38 -13.97 3.66 6.37
C LEU A 38 -14.84 4.38 7.40
N GLU A 39 -15.41 3.65 8.37
CA GLU A 39 -16.32 4.17 9.38
C GLU A 39 -15.60 4.88 10.55
N LEU A 40 -14.26 4.92 10.58
CA LEU A 40 -13.48 5.47 11.68
C LEU A 40 -13.22 6.98 11.51
N GLU A 41 -13.31 7.75 12.61
CA GLU A 41 -13.06 9.21 12.64
C GLU A 41 -11.61 9.64 12.27
N SER A 42 -10.71 8.69 12.03
CA SER A 42 -9.32 8.95 11.56
C SER A 42 -8.87 7.94 10.51
N ASN A 43 -9.79 7.59 9.61
CA ASN A 43 -9.57 6.59 8.55
C ASN A 43 -8.38 6.94 7.63
N GLN A 44 -8.17 8.22 7.32
CA GLN A 44 -7.11 8.68 6.41
C GLN A 44 -5.71 8.33 6.90
N GLU A 45 -5.42 8.42 8.21
CA GLU A 45 -4.10 8.06 8.72
C GLU A 45 -3.82 6.57 8.57
N ILE A 46 -4.86 5.74 8.74
CA ILE A 46 -4.78 4.29 8.58
C ILE A 46 -4.53 3.96 7.11
N PHE A 47 -5.25 4.61 6.21
CA PHE A 47 -5.11 4.43 4.77
C PHE A 47 -3.73 4.87 4.29
N CYS A 48 -3.25 6.05 4.71
CA CYS A 48 -1.91 6.54 4.42
C CYS A 48 -0.83 5.55 4.85
N LYS A 49 -0.92 5.02 6.09
CA LYS A 49 0.04 4.03 6.60
C LYS A 49 0.01 2.73 5.78
N LEU A 50 -1.19 2.25 5.42
CA LEU A 50 -1.36 1.05 4.61
C LEU A 50 -0.78 1.22 3.21
N PHE A 51 -1.13 2.30 2.51
CA PHE A 51 -0.68 2.55 1.14
C PHE A 51 0.83 2.75 1.05
N LYS A 52 1.41 3.57 1.95
CA LYS A 52 2.87 3.73 2.05
C LYS A 52 3.56 2.38 2.23
N LEU A 53 3.02 1.53 3.09
CA LEU A 53 3.58 0.19 3.30
C LEU A 53 3.47 -0.66 2.04
N LEU A 54 2.26 -0.82 1.46
CA LEU A 54 2.02 -1.68 0.31
C LEU A 54 2.88 -1.26 -0.91
N PHE A 55 2.98 0.05 -1.18
CA PHE A 55 3.87 0.57 -2.21
C PHE A 55 5.36 0.33 -1.89
N SER A 56 5.77 0.31 -0.62
CA SER A 56 7.17 0.04 -0.24
C SER A 56 7.57 -1.44 -0.27
N ILE A 57 6.61 -2.36 -0.40
CA ILE A 57 6.87 -3.82 -0.41
C ILE A 57 6.67 -4.44 -1.78
N ILE A 58 5.81 -3.85 -2.62
CA ILE A 58 5.54 -4.35 -3.96
C ILE A 58 6.77 -4.16 -4.85
N ASN A 59 7.08 -5.17 -5.65
CA ASN A 59 8.23 -5.22 -6.55
C ASN A 59 8.02 -6.34 -7.59
N GLU A 60 8.90 -6.41 -8.60
CA GLU A 60 8.78 -7.33 -9.74
C GLU A 60 8.84 -8.83 -9.37
N LYS A 61 9.31 -9.20 -8.18
CA LYS A 61 9.34 -10.60 -7.73
C LYS A 61 7.97 -11.11 -7.28
N HIS A 62 7.02 -10.21 -7.05
CA HIS A 62 5.67 -10.58 -6.66
C HIS A 62 4.89 -11.17 -7.82
N THR A 63 4.11 -12.22 -7.52
CA THR A 63 3.16 -12.76 -8.50
C THR A 63 2.00 -11.78 -8.71
N ALA A 64 1.38 -11.84 -9.89
CA ALA A 64 0.17 -11.06 -10.17
C ALA A 64 -0.95 -11.26 -9.12
N LYS A 65 -1.03 -12.47 -8.54
CA LYS A 65 -2.01 -12.78 -7.48
C LYS A 65 -1.79 -11.92 -6.22
N VAL A 66 -0.54 -11.71 -5.81
CA VAL A 66 -0.22 -10.87 -4.64
C VAL A 66 -0.60 -9.42 -4.91
N SER A 67 -0.23 -8.90 -6.08
CA SER A 67 -0.60 -7.55 -6.50
C SER A 67 -2.11 -7.35 -6.55
N SER A 68 -2.85 -8.35 -7.06
CA SER A 68 -4.32 -8.33 -7.08
C SER A 68 -4.90 -8.20 -5.67
N PHE A 69 -4.44 -9.00 -4.70
CA PHE A 69 -4.95 -8.90 -3.33
C PHE A 69 -4.59 -7.58 -2.64
N MET A 70 -3.42 -7.00 -2.94
CA MET A 70 -3.10 -5.66 -2.46
C MET A 70 -4.08 -4.63 -3.03
N LEU A 71 -4.39 -4.71 -4.32
CA LEU A 71 -5.36 -3.82 -4.97
C LEU A 71 -6.78 -4.03 -4.46
N ASP A 72 -7.19 -5.28 -4.20
CA ASP A 72 -8.51 -5.60 -3.64
C ASP A 72 -8.74 -4.96 -2.27
N ILE A 73 -7.65 -4.75 -1.50
CA ILE A 73 -7.68 -4.01 -0.24
C ILE A 73 -7.64 -2.50 -0.49
N MET A 74 -6.80 -2.02 -1.41
CA MET A 74 -6.56 -0.59 -1.61
C MET A 74 -7.72 0.13 -2.32
N CYS A 75 -8.26 -0.45 -3.38
CA CYS A 75 -9.25 0.19 -4.24
C CYS A 75 -10.50 0.65 -3.48
N PRO A 76 -11.16 -0.19 -2.64
CA PRO A 76 -12.34 0.23 -1.87
C PRO A 76 -12.09 1.45 -0.99
N LEU A 77 -10.89 1.55 -0.40
CA LEU A 77 -10.53 2.63 0.51
C LEU A 77 -10.34 3.98 -0.20
N ILE A 78 -10.21 3.98 -1.53
CA ILE A 78 -10.23 5.20 -2.34
C ILE A 78 -11.63 5.44 -2.90
N THR A 79 -12.28 4.40 -3.43
CA THR A 79 -13.54 4.55 -4.17
C THR A 79 -14.74 4.81 -3.26
N GLU A 80 -14.71 4.30 -2.03
CA GLU A 80 -15.83 4.39 -1.08
C GLU A 80 -15.58 5.44 0.01
N ALA A 81 -14.38 6.03 0.08
CA ALA A 81 -14.09 7.09 1.05
C ALA A 81 -14.78 8.40 0.64
N ASP A 82 -15.46 9.05 1.60
CA ASP A 82 -16.14 10.34 1.36
C ASP A 82 -15.19 11.45 0.90
N ALA A 83 -13.94 11.39 1.34
CA ALA A 83 -12.87 12.29 0.96
C ALA A 83 -11.52 11.57 0.97
N VAL A 84 -10.61 12.04 0.12
CA VAL A 84 -9.21 11.61 0.10
C VAL A 84 -8.36 12.80 0.49
N SER A 85 -7.54 12.65 1.52
CA SER A 85 -6.64 13.71 2.00
C SER A 85 -5.53 14.00 0.99
N GLN A 86 -4.97 15.22 1.06
CA GLN A 86 -3.83 15.60 0.22
C GLN A 86 -2.63 14.68 0.41
N GLU A 87 -2.32 14.31 1.65
CA GLU A 87 -1.22 13.38 1.94
C GLU A 87 -1.42 12.03 1.24
N MET A 88 -2.65 11.53 1.22
CA MET A 88 -2.98 10.27 0.57
C MET A 88 -2.84 10.36 -0.96
N LEU A 89 -3.29 11.47 -1.55
CA LEU A 89 -3.07 11.77 -2.96
C LEU A 89 -1.58 11.82 -3.29
N ASP A 90 -0.76 12.50 -2.48
CA ASP A 90 0.69 12.57 -2.67
C ASP A 90 1.33 11.18 -2.65
N VAL A 91 0.93 10.32 -1.70
CA VAL A 91 1.40 8.93 -1.61
C VAL A 91 1.08 8.14 -2.88
N ILE A 92 -0.13 8.28 -3.42
CA ILE A 92 -0.54 7.58 -4.64
C ILE A 92 0.22 8.14 -5.85
N LEU A 93 0.24 9.46 -6.02
CA LEU A 93 0.81 10.13 -7.18
C LEU A 93 2.33 9.95 -7.28
N VAL A 94 3.05 9.97 -6.15
CA VAL A 94 4.51 9.70 -6.14
C VAL A 94 4.85 8.31 -6.68
N ASN A 95 3.94 7.34 -6.55
CA ASN A 95 4.13 5.98 -7.05
C ASN A 95 3.64 5.79 -8.50
N ILE A 96 2.92 6.75 -9.08
CA ILE A 96 2.41 6.70 -10.47
C ILE A 96 3.24 7.59 -11.41
N ILE A 97 3.68 8.75 -10.92
CA ILE A 97 4.45 9.71 -11.70
C ILE A 97 5.88 9.16 -11.80
N GLU A 98 6.40 9.00 -13.02
CA GLU A 98 7.82 8.71 -13.22
C GLU A 98 8.63 9.73 -12.42
N PRO A 99 9.64 9.32 -11.62
CA PRO A 99 10.42 10.26 -10.84
C PRO A 99 10.99 11.27 -11.82
N GLN A 100 10.48 12.51 -11.78
CA GLN A 100 11.11 13.61 -12.49
C GLN A 100 12.48 13.76 -11.83
N LYS A 101 13.49 13.11 -12.42
CA LYS A 101 14.90 13.39 -12.13
C LYS A 101 15.12 14.84 -12.53
N VAL A 102 14.80 15.76 -11.64
CA VAL A 102 15.35 17.10 -11.66
C VAL A 102 16.85 16.93 -11.42
N SER A 103 17.57 16.67 -12.52
CA SER A 103 19.01 16.87 -12.59
C SER A 103 19.27 18.37 -12.41
N CYS A 104 19.16 18.87 -11.18
CA CYS A 104 19.95 20.02 -10.78
C CYS A 104 21.39 19.55 -10.72
N LYS A 105 22.07 19.58 -11.87
CA LYS A 105 23.54 19.62 -11.87
C LYS A 105 23.90 20.93 -11.14
N PRO A 106 24.64 20.91 -10.03
CA PRO A 106 25.25 22.12 -9.54
C PRO A 106 26.22 22.58 -10.64
N THR A 107 25.89 23.70 -11.29
CA THR A 107 26.85 24.45 -12.10
C THR A 107 27.96 24.87 -11.15
N ILE A 108 29.08 24.17 -11.22
CA ILE A 108 30.32 24.57 -10.56
C ILE A 108 30.75 25.86 -11.25
N LEU A 109 30.71 26.97 -10.50
CA LEU A 109 31.47 28.19 -10.78
C LEU A 109 32.92 28.00 -10.35
#